data_AF-A0A9W4UJ49-F1
#
_entry.id   AF-A0A9W4UJ49-F1
#
_cell.length_a   1.000
_cell.length_b   1.000
_cell.length_c   1.000
_cell.angle_alpha   90.00
_cell.angle_beta   90.00
_cell.angle_gamma   90.00
#
_symmetry.space_group_name_H-M   'P 1'
#
loop_
_entity.id
_entity.type
_entity.pdbx_description
1 polymer ?
#
loop_
_entity_poly.entity_id
_entity_poly.type
_entity_poly.pdbx_seq_one_letter_code
_entity_poly.pdbx_strand_id
1 'polypeptide(L)'
;MARVGYDTKMWSVLAESEGPLSLAQIAEKTNFDPLLLKRFLRYYQSFRMLSQPGDDAYVANNVTKALAGPDGVAVEYFTTVLQKPFEAVPRYLKSHNYDNPTNPSDSPWQEGYETKLHPFAWLQSNAEHFELFMQWVHLSRAGLPMWFDVFPFDQIVGKGSDKDTILFVDVGSALGHQSIALRQRFPDLLGRIIIQDTAQVIGAVQPSHDIESQIYDFFTPQPVRGARAYYLRNIVHDWADEQVVMILKNQITAMSEDSVILLDDMVLPEKDSPWRATQLDMTMLAALAAMERSETQWHALLEKAGLEIVKIWKYTEECDDSIVVAKPKKVA
;
A
#
# COMPACT_ATOMS: atom_id res chain seq x y z
N MET A 1 9.79 -13.08 -16.36
CA MET A 1 9.53 -14.50 -16.72
C MET A 1 8.51 -15.20 -15.82
N ALA A 2 8.37 -14.84 -14.54
CA ALA A 2 7.33 -15.40 -13.67
C ALA A 2 5.91 -15.20 -14.22
N ARG A 3 5.66 -14.07 -14.88
CA ARG A 3 4.39 -13.73 -15.53
C ARG A 3 3.88 -14.79 -16.50
N VAL A 4 4.76 -15.38 -17.31
CA VAL A 4 4.37 -16.47 -18.24
C VAL A 4 3.79 -17.68 -17.51
N GLY A 5 4.36 -18.05 -16.36
CA GLY A 5 3.82 -19.15 -15.54
C GLY A 5 2.48 -18.80 -14.89
N TYR A 6 2.22 -17.51 -14.63
CA TYR A 6 0.96 -17.01 -14.10
C TYR A 6 -0.12 -17.03 -15.19
N ASP A 7 0.16 -16.45 -16.37
CA ASP A 7 -0.76 -16.40 -17.50
C ASP A 7 -1.17 -17.80 -18.00
N THR A 8 -0.23 -18.76 -17.94
CA THR A 8 -0.48 -20.16 -18.33
C THR A 8 -1.07 -21.01 -17.20
N LYS A 9 -1.29 -20.44 -16.01
CA LYS A 9 -1.75 -21.13 -14.79
C LYS A 9 -0.84 -22.28 -14.33
N MET A 10 0.40 -22.30 -14.79
CA MET A 10 1.38 -23.34 -14.47
C MET A 10 1.70 -23.37 -12.96
N TRP A 11 1.74 -22.21 -12.30
CA TRP A 11 1.98 -22.15 -10.85
C TRP A 11 0.89 -22.88 -10.07
N SER A 12 -0.38 -22.62 -10.38
CA SER A 12 -1.52 -23.29 -9.76
C SER A 12 -1.51 -24.79 -10.05
N VAL A 13 -1.27 -25.20 -11.30
CA VAL A 13 -1.16 -26.61 -11.70
C VAL A 13 -0.10 -27.35 -10.87
N LEU A 14 1.07 -26.75 -10.66
CA LEU A 14 2.12 -27.35 -9.83
C LEU A 14 1.76 -27.36 -8.36
N ALA A 15 1.16 -26.28 -7.85
CA ALA A 15 0.85 -26.11 -6.43
C ALA A 15 -0.28 -27.03 -5.94
N GLU A 16 -1.25 -27.34 -6.80
CA GLU A 16 -2.38 -28.22 -6.53
C GLU A 16 -2.02 -29.72 -6.67
N SER A 17 -0.87 -30.03 -7.26
CA SER A 17 -0.45 -31.42 -7.45
C SER A 17 0.02 -32.07 -6.14
N GLU A 18 -0.51 -33.26 -5.83
CA GLU A 18 -0.08 -34.06 -4.66
C GLU A 18 1.30 -34.71 -4.84
N GLY A 19 1.81 -34.78 -6.08
CA GLY A 19 3.09 -35.40 -6.40
C GLY A 19 3.80 -34.75 -7.60
N PRO A 20 4.97 -35.27 -7.99
CA PRO A 20 5.71 -34.75 -9.13
C PRO A 20 4.92 -34.89 -10.44
N LEU A 21 4.95 -33.84 -11.26
CA LEU A 21 4.40 -33.85 -12.61
C LEU A 21 5.52 -33.97 -13.65
N SER A 22 5.27 -34.68 -14.74
CA SER A 22 6.15 -34.70 -15.91
C SER A 22 5.93 -33.48 -16.80
N LEU A 23 6.88 -33.22 -17.71
CA LEU A 23 6.76 -32.19 -18.75
C LEU A 23 5.45 -32.35 -19.55
N ALA A 24 5.12 -33.58 -19.94
CA ALA A 24 3.92 -33.88 -20.72
C ALA A 24 2.64 -33.56 -19.95
N GLN A 25 2.58 -33.92 -18.67
CA GLN A 25 1.43 -33.63 -17.82
C GLN A 25 1.22 -32.13 -17.59
N ILE A 26 2.31 -31.37 -17.40
CA ILE A 26 2.22 -29.92 -17.26
C ILE A 26 1.76 -29.30 -18.58
N ALA A 27 2.39 -29.68 -19.70
CA ALA A 27 2.05 -29.16 -21.04
C ALA A 27 0.56 -29.36 -21.38
N GLU A 28 0.02 -30.55 -21.10
CA GLU A 28 -1.40 -30.87 -21.31
C GLU A 28 -2.31 -29.98 -20.46
N LYS A 29 -2.01 -29.82 -19.16
CA LYS A 29 -2.82 -29.03 -18.23
C LYS A 29 -2.78 -27.52 -18.50
N THR A 30 -1.67 -27.02 -19.03
CA THR A 30 -1.46 -25.57 -19.27
C THR A 30 -1.61 -25.17 -20.75
N ASN A 31 -1.88 -26.12 -21.64
CA ASN A 31 -1.87 -25.95 -23.10
C ASN A 31 -0.57 -25.27 -23.61
N PHE A 32 0.57 -25.66 -23.01
CA PHE A 32 1.87 -25.05 -23.28
C PHE A 32 2.66 -25.97 -24.20
N ASP A 33 3.19 -25.46 -25.32
CA ASP A 33 4.04 -26.23 -26.22
C ASP A 33 5.14 -26.98 -25.45
N PRO A 34 5.27 -28.31 -25.57
CA PRO A 34 6.19 -29.08 -24.74
C PRO A 34 7.66 -28.68 -24.87
N LEU A 35 8.10 -28.30 -26.09
CA LEU A 35 9.49 -27.91 -26.31
C LEU A 35 9.78 -26.55 -25.66
N LEU A 36 8.86 -25.60 -25.79
CA LEU A 36 8.96 -24.30 -25.15
C LEU A 36 8.85 -24.42 -23.62
N LEU A 37 7.89 -25.19 -23.12
CA LEU A 37 7.73 -25.45 -21.69
C LEU A 37 9.00 -26.05 -21.10
N LYS A 38 9.67 -26.98 -21.78
CA LYS A 38 10.95 -27.54 -21.33
C LYS A 38 12.04 -26.47 -21.13
N ARG A 39 12.06 -25.42 -21.97
CA ARG A 39 12.98 -24.28 -21.81
C ARG A 39 12.63 -23.47 -20.56
N PHE A 40 11.34 -23.20 -20.35
CA PHE A 40 10.84 -22.48 -19.18
C PHE A 40 11.08 -23.25 -17.87
N LEU A 41 10.77 -24.55 -17.82
CA LEU A 41 10.99 -25.37 -16.64
C LEU A 41 12.46 -25.42 -16.22
N ARG A 42 13.40 -25.50 -17.18
CA ARG A 42 14.85 -25.39 -16.90
C ARG A 42 15.21 -24.05 -16.27
N TYR A 43 14.68 -22.95 -16.82
CA TYR A 43 14.91 -21.61 -16.27
C TYR A 43 14.29 -21.47 -14.88
N TYR A 44 13.03 -21.87 -14.69
CA TYR A 44 12.34 -21.78 -13.41
C TYR A 44 13.02 -22.62 -12.34
N GLN A 45 13.49 -23.81 -12.68
CA GLN A 45 14.28 -24.65 -11.79
C GLN A 45 15.61 -23.97 -11.42
N SER A 46 16.33 -23.37 -12.37
CA SER A 46 17.63 -22.72 -12.08
C SER A 46 17.49 -21.51 -11.16
N PHE A 47 16.34 -20.83 -11.19
CA PHE A 47 15.98 -19.73 -10.29
C PHE A 47 15.23 -20.20 -9.03
N ARG A 48 15.15 -21.52 -8.78
CA ARG A 48 14.47 -22.14 -7.62
C ARG A 48 12.99 -21.76 -7.50
N MET A 49 12.34 -21.42 -8.60
CA MET A 49 10.90 -21.13 -8.64
C MET A 49 10.05 -22.40 -8.58
N LEU A 50 10.65 -23.55 -8.86
CA LEU A 50 10.11 -24.90 -8.69
C LEU A 50 11.26 -25.87 -8.38
N SER A 51 10.92 -27.08 -7.94
CA SER A 51 11.88 -28.16 -7.70
C SER A 51 11.82 -29.21 -8.80
N GLN A 52 12.97 -29.81 -9.14
CA GLN A 52 13.06 -30.89 -10.11
C GLN A 52 13.84 -32.08 -9.51
N PRO A 53 13.19 -33.02 -8.79
CA PRO A 53 13.86 -34.16 -8.16
C PRO A 53 14.34 -35.26 -9.12
N GLY A 54 13.98 -35.20 -10.41
CA GLY A 54 14.42 -36.17 -11.42
C GLY A 54 14.34 -35.60 -12.84
N ASP A 55 14.84 -36.35 -13.82
CA ASP A 55 14.99 -35.88 -15.21
C ASP A 55 13.70 -35.32 -15.83
N ASP A 56 12.55 -35.90 -15.47
CA ASP A 56 11.21 -35.47 -15.91
C ASP A 56 10.20 -35.48 -14.74
N ALA A 57 10.60 -34.87 -13.63
CA ALA A 57 9.75 -34.77 -12.43
C ALA A 57 9.87 -33.36 -11.85
N TYR A 58 8.76 -32.61 -11.83
CA TYR A 58 8.68 -31.22 -11.38
C TYR A 58 7.67 -31.10 -10.23
N VAL A 59 8.05 -30.38 -9.17
CA VAL A 59 7.28 -30.27 -7.92
C VAL A 59 7.23 -28.81 -7.48
N ALA A 60 6.08 -28.39 -6.95
CA ALA A 60 5.95 -27.10 -6.31
C ALA A 60 6.82 -27.00 -5.04
N ASN A 61 7.49 -25.85 -4.90
CA ASN A 61 8.16 -25.46 -3.65
C ASN A 61 7.47 -24.24 -3.03
N ASN A 62 8.10 -23.63 -2.03
CA ASN A 62 7.56 -22.43 -1.37
C ASN A 62 7.37 -21.25 -2.35
N VAL A 63 8.29 -21.04 -3.30
CA VAL A 63 8.18 -19.98 -4.31
C VAL A 63 7.05 -20.27 -5.29
N THR A 64 6.91 -21.52 -5.75
CA THR A 64 5.80 -21.93 -6.62
C THR A 64 4.45 -21.65 -5.94
N LYS A 65 4.33 -22.02 -4.66
CA LYS A 65 3.11 -21.83 -3.87
C LYS A 65 2.78 -20.36 -3.65
N ALA A 66 3.79 -19.51 -3.40
CA ALA A 66 3.59 -18.07 -3.33
C ALA A 66 3.06 -17.52 -4.66
N LEU A 67 3.71 -17.87 -5.79
CA LEU A 67 3.31 -17.44 -7.14
C LEU A 67 1.94 -17.96 -7.59
N ALA A 68 1.48 -19.09 -7.03
CA ALA A 68 0.16 -19.65 -7.27
C ALA A 68 -0.94 -19.03 -6.39
N GLY A 69 -0.55 -18.45 -5.26
CA GLY A 69 -1.44 -17.81 -4.30
C GLY A 69 -1.70 -16.34 -4.60
N PRO A 70 -2.24 -15.59 -3.63
CA PRO A 70 -2.54 -14.17 -3.78
C PRO A 70 -1.34 -13.31 -4.23
N ASP A 71 -0.12 -13.70 -3.87
CA ASP A 71 1.12 -13.01 -4.30
C ASP A 71 1.34 -13.06 -5.82
N GLY A 72 0.66 -13.97 -6.55
CA GLY A 72 0.67 -14.00 -8.01
C GLY A 72 0.17 -12.69 -8.63
N VAL A 73 -0.79 -12.01 -7.99
CA VAL A 73 -1.28 -10.69 -8.40
C VAL A 73 -0.16 -9.65 -8.41
N ALA A 74 0.82 -9.76 -7.52
CA ALA A 74 1.99 -8.89 -7.51
C ALA A 74 2.76 -8.99 -8.84
N VAL A 75 2.99 -10.21 -9.32
CA VAL A 75 3.71 -10.42 -10.59
C VAL A 75 2.99 -9.73 -11.73
N GLU A 76 1.66 -9.86 -11.78
CA GLU A 76 0.85 -9.23 -12.79
C GLU A 76 0.84 -7.70 -12.67
N TYR A 77 0.58 -7.16 -11.47
CA TYR A 77 0.60 -5.73 -11.19
C TYR A 77 1.95 -5.08 -11.57
N PHE A 78 3.08 -5.66 -11.14
CA PHE A 78 4.40 -5.10 -11.43
C PHE A 78 4.76 -5.18 -12.92
N THR A 79 4.28 -6.20 -13.65
CA THR A 79 4.58 -6.34 -15.09
C THR A 79 3.61 -5.58 -15.99
N THR A 80 2.36 -5.38 -15.57
CA THR A 80 1.37 -4.62 -16.36
C THR A 80 1.42 -3.13 -16.02
N VAL A 81 1.46 -2.78 -14.72
CA VAL A 81 1.26 -1.41 -14.24
C VAL A 81 2.57 -0.70 -13.95
N LEU A 82 3.53 -1.35 -13.30
CA LEU A 82 4.77 -0.67 -12.89
C LEU A 82 5.92 -0.83 -13.88
N GLN A 83 5.85 -1.76 -14.83
CA GLN A 83 6.97 -2.03 -15.75
C GLN A 83 7.45 -0.77 -16.49
N LYS A 84 6.53 -0.01 -17.10
CA LYS A 84 6.88 1.18 -17.89
C LYS A 84 7.51 2.30 -17.04
N PRO A 85 6.94 2.68 -15.89
CA PRO A 85 7.59 3.60 -14.96
C PRO A 85 8.99 3.14 -14.53
N PHE A 86 9.16 1.87 -14.16
CA PHE A 86 10.45 1.33 -13.72
C PHE A 86 11.50 1.34 -14.83
N GLU A 87 11.12 0.97 -16.06
CA GLU A 87 12.01 1.07 -17.24
C GLU A 87 12.39 2.53 -17.56
N ALA A 88 11.55 3.50 -17.17
CA ALA A 88 11.82 4.92 -17.34
C ALA A 88 12.80 5.49 -16.31
N VAL A 89 12.93 4.90 -15.12
CA VAL A 89 13.76 5.46 -14.03
C VAL A 89 15.18 5.87 -14.47
N PRO A 90 15.98 5.02 -15.15
CA PRO A 90 17.37 5.40 -15.49
C PRO A 90 17.46 6.58 -16.46
N ARG A 91 16.55 6.66 -17.44
CA ARG A 91 16.53 7.75 -18.43
C ARG A 91 15.98 9.04 -17.82
N TYR A 92 14.94 8.93 -17.00
CA TYR A 92 14.35 10.04 -16.27
C TYR A 92 15.36 10.66 -15.30
N LEU A 93 16.02 9.87 -14.46
CA LEU A 93 17.02 10.41 -13.53
C LEU A 93 18.18 11.08 -14.28
N LYS A 94 18.62 10.50 -15.39
CA LYS A 94 19.68 11.09 -16.22
C LYS A 94 19.28 12.45 -16.80
N SER A 95 18.03 12.62 -17.25
CA SER A 95 17.54 13.91 -17.79
C SER A 95 17.33 14.97 -16.71
N HIS A 96 17.14 14.54 -15.45
CA HIS A 96 16.96 15.39 -14.27
C HIS A 96 18.21 15.48 -13.40
N ASN A 97 19.41 15.26 -13.96
CA ASN A 97 20.70 15.36 -13.24
C ASN A 97 20.80 14.50 -11.97
N TYR A 98 20.00 13.45 -11.86
CA TYR A 98 19.86 12.61 -10.67
C TYR A 98 19.36 13.37 -9.42
N ASP A 99 18.62 14.45 -9.63
CA ASP A 99 17.90 15.15 -8.57
C ASP A 99 16.73 14.30 -8.04
N ASN A 100 16.41 14.45 -6.76
CA ASN A 100 15.28 13.75 -6.16
C ASN A 100 13.96 14.32 -6.69
N PRO A 101 13.08 13.50 -7.30
CA PRO A 101 11.81 13.98 -7.84
C PRO A 101 10.87 14.39 -6.71
N THR A 102 10.21 15.54 -6.85
CA THR A 102 9.22 16.04 -5.88
C THR A 102 7.94 16.56 -6.53
N ASN A 103 7.88 16.58 -7.85
CA ASN A 103 6.73 17.05 -8.60
C ASN A 103 5.86 15.84 -9.00
N PRO A 104 4.63 15.70 -8.46
CA PRO A 104 3.78 14.54 -8.76
C PRO A 104 3.27 14.51 -10.22
N SER A 105 3.47 15.59 -10.98
CA SER A 105 3.16 15.65 -12.42
C SER A 105 4.40 15.48 -13.32
N ASP A 106 5.57 15.22 -12.74
CA ASP A 106 6.83 15.02 -13.46
C ASP A 106 7.67 13.95 -12.76
N SER A 107 7.47 12.71 -13.17
CA SER A 107 8.09 11.51 -12.58
C SER A 107 8.34 10.44 -13.66
N PRO A 108 9.06 9.35 -13.32
CA PRO A 108 9.22 8.22 -14.23
C PRO A 108 7.88 7.65 -14.74
N TRP A 109 6.78 7.82 -14.02
CA TRP A 109 5.45 7.44 -14.49
C TRP A 109 5.04 8.18 -15.76
N GLN A 110 5.12 9.52 -15.76
CA GLN A 110 4.74 10.33 -16.92
C GLN A 110 5.63 10.01 -18.13
N GLU A 111 6.92 9.80 -17.88
CA GLU A 111 7.88 9.44 -18.93
C GLU A 111 7.71 7.99 -19.44
N GLY A 112 7.30 7.06 -18.57
CA GLY A 112 7.04 5.66 -18.91
C GLY A 112 5.75 5.45 -19.70
N TYR A 113 4.68 6.12 -19.28
CA TYR A 113 3.36 6.03 -19.92
C TYR A 113 3.11 7.08 -21.00
N GLU A 114 4.04 8.00 -21.22
CA GLU A 114 3.90 9.12 -22.16
C GLU A 114 2.61 9.92 -21.90
N THR A 115 2.36 10.21 -20.63
CA THR A 115 1.14 10.88 -20.16
C THR A 115 1.45 12.14 -19.36
N LYS A 116 0.46 13.03 -19.25
CA LYS A 116 0.48 14.20 -18.37
C LYS A 116 -0.36 14.02 -17.12
N LEU A 117 -1.05 12.90 -16.99
CA LEU A 117 -1.92 12.63 -15.86
C LEU A 117 -1.11 12.22 -14.63
N HIS A 118 -1.61 12.58 -13.46
CA HIS A 118 -1.21 11.98 -12.20
C HIS A 118 -1.50 10.46 -12.23
N PRO A 119 -0.68 9.60 -11.61
CA PRO A 119 -0.88 8.15 -11.61
C PRO A 119 -2.29 7.70 -11.25
N PHE A 120 -2.88 8.23 -10.17
CA PHE A 120 -4.25 7.89 -9.78
C PHE A 120 -5.29 8.28 -10.85
N ALA A 121 -5.19 9.46 -11.44
CA ALA A 121 -6.11 9.89 -12.51
C ALA A 121 -5.92 9.05 -13.78
N TRP A 122 -4.68 8.65 -14.07
CA TRP A 122 -4.38 7.74 -15.17
C TRP A 122 -4.98 6.35 -14.91
N LEU A 123 -4.80 5.77 -13.72
CA LEU A 123 -5.36 4.47 -13.34
C LEU A 123 -6.89 4.48 -13.47
N GLN A 124 -7.56 5.52 -12.99
CA GLN A 124 -9.02 5.65 -13.10
C GLN A 124 -9.52 5.65 -14.56
N SER A 125 -8.68 6.08 -15.50
CA SER A 125 -8.99 6.05 -16.94
C SER A 125 -8.63 4.72 -17.61
N ASN A 126 -8.03 3.78 -16.88
CA ASN A 126 -7.53 2.48 -17.35
C ASN A 126 -8.02 1.36 -16.43
N ALA A 127 -9.27 0.92 -16.62
CA ALA A 127 -9.98 0.03 -15.70
C ALA A 127 -9.22 -1.26 -15.33
N GLU A 128 -8.57 -1.92 -16.28
CA GLU A 128 -7.77 -3.13 -16.03
C GLU A 128 -6.60 -2.85 -15.07
N HIS A 129 -5.90 -1.73 -15.26
CA HIS A 129 -4.77 -1.36 -14.41
C HIS A 129 -5.25 -0.92 -13.01
N PHE A 130 -6.38 -0.23 -12.96
CA PHE A 130 -7.01 0.14 -11.69
C PHE A 130 -7.46 -1.08 -10.89
N GLU A 131 -8.06 -2.07 -11.54
CA GLU A 131 -8.45 -3.32 -10.89
C GLU A 131 -7.23 -4.04 -10.29
N LEU A 132 -6.14 -4.18 -11.06
CA LEU A 132 -4.90 -4.77 -10.57
C LEU A 132 -4.27 -3.99 -9.41
N PHE A 133 -4.30 -2.65 -9.48
CA PHE A 133 -3.86 -1.80 -8.37
C PHE A 133 -4.67 -2.07 -7.10
N MET A 134 -6.01 -2.05 -7.20
CA MET A 134 -6.88 -2.29 -6.05
C MET A 134 -6.69 -3.69 -5.44
N GLN A 135 -6.53 -4.71 -6.28
CA GLN A 135 -6.25 -6.07 -5.81
C GLN A 135 -4.89 -6.15 -5.11
N TRP A 136 -3.84 -5.55 -5.68
CA TRP A 136 -2.50 -5.54 -5.08
C TRP A 136 -2.49 -4.82 -3.72
N VAL A 137 -3.07 -3.62 -3.64
CA VAL A 137 -3.17 -2.85 -2.39
C VAL A 137 -3.87 -3.67 -1.31
N HIS A 138 -4.97 -4.36 -1.64
CA HIS A 138 -5.69 -5.19 -0.69
C HIS A 138 -4.88 -6.41 -0.23
N LEU A 139 -4.29 -7.16 -1.17
CA LEU A 139 -3.64 -8.44 -0.88
C LEU A 139 -2.25 -8.28 -0.24
N SER A 140 -1.52 -7.21 -0.56
CA SER A 140 -0.17 -6.96 -0.04
C SER A 140 -0.08 -6.90 1.49
N ARG A 141 -1.21 -6.65 2.16
CA ARG A 141 -1.31 -6.56 3.62
C ARG A 141 -2.26 -7.59 4.24
N ALA A 142 -2.81 -8.50 3.43
CA ALA A 142 -3.75 -9.50 3.91
C ALA A 142 -3.07 -10.48 4.89
N GLY A 143 -3.63 -10.61 6.09
CA GLY A 143 -3.11 -11.50 7.12
C GLY A 143 -1.93 -10.95 7.94
N LEU A 144 -1.46 -9.73 7.65
CA LEU A 144 -0.49 -9.03 8.51
C LEU A 144 -1.18 -8.46 9.76
N PRO A 145 -0.43 -8.23 10.86
CA PRO A 145 -0.93 -7.52 12.03
C PRO A 145 -1.50 -6.14 11.67
N MET A 146 -2.40 -5.64 12.51
CA MET A 146 -3.05 -4.34 12.36
C MET A 146 -2.47 -3.33 13.36
N TRP A 147 -2.53 -2.03 13.04
CA TRP A 147 -1.99 -0.97 13.90
C TRP A 147 -2.61 -0.96 15.31
N PHE A 148 -3.88 -1.32 15.45
CA PHE A 148 -4.58 -1.41 16.75
C PHE A 148 -4.31 -2.71 17.51
N ASP A 149 -3.42 -3.58 17.01
CA ASP A 149 -2.86 -4.68 17.80
C ASP A 149 -1.75 -4.19 18.75
N VAL A 150 -1.07 -3.10 18.39
CA VAL A 150 0.03 -2.50 19.18
C VAL A 150 -0.33 -1.14 19.77
N PHE A 151 -1.20 -0.39 19.11
CA PHE A 151 -1.68 0.90 19.60
C PHE A 151 -2.97 0.73 20.41
N PRO A 152 -2.99 1.09 21.71
CA PRO A 152 -4.16 0.91 22.56
C PRO A 152 -5.22 1.99 22.29
N PHE A 153 -5.89 1.86 21.14
CA PHE A 153 -6.83 2.84 20.60
C PHE A 153 -7.97 3.16 21.57
N ASP A 154 -8.59 2.14 22.14
CA ASP A 154 -9.69 2.25 23.12
C ASP A 154 -9.29 3.04 24.37
N GLN A 155 -8.02 2.92 24.80
CA GLN A 155 -7.52 3.57 26.01
C GLN A 155 -7.01 5.00 25.78
N ILE A 156 -6.55 5.31 24.56
CA ILE A 156 -5.98 6.62 24.22
C ILE A 156 -7.03 7.50 23.52
N VAL A 157 -7.64 7.00 22.45
CA VAL A 157 -8.59 7.76 21.60
C VAL A 157 -10.02 7.53 22.07
N GLY A 158 -10.36 6.29 22.43
CA GLY A 158 -11.69 5.87 22.87
C GLY A 158 -12.05 6.22 24.31
N LYS A 159 -11.09 6.67 25.12
CA LYS A 159 -11.32 6.86 26.54
C LYS A 159 -12.35 7.96 26.80
N GLY A 160 -13.47 7.57 27.41
CA GLY A 160 -14.55 8.48 27.74
C GLY A 160 -15.32 9.00 26.52
N SER A 161 -15.24 8.31 25.38
CA SER A 161 -16.09 8.61 24.24
C SER A 161 -17.55 8.22 24.52
N ASP A 162 -18.45 8.98 23.92
CA ASP A 162 -19.88 8.72 23.91
C ASP A 162 -20.40 8.70 22.46
N LYS A 163 -21.70 8.52 22.29
CA LYS A 163 -22.35 8.46 20.96
C LYS A 163 -22.19 9.73 20.12
N ASP A 164 -21.99 10.89 20.76
CA ASP A 164 -21.93 12.19 20.09
C ASP A 164 -20.48 12.57 19.74
N THR A 165 -19.51 11.88 20.36
CA THR A 165 -18.08 11.99 20.08
C THR A 165 -17.77 11.58 18.64
N ILE A 166 -17.05 12.43 17.90
CA ILE A 166 -16.43 12.03 16.63
C ILE A 166 -15.14 11.31 16.96
N LEU A 167 -15.17 9.99 16.93
CA LEU A 167 -14.10 9.14 17.44
C LEU A 167 -12.95 8.99 16.44
N PHE A 168 -13.28 8.78 15.17
CA PHE A 168 -12.30 8.42 14.15
C PHE A 168 -12.69 9.01 12.80
N VAL A 169 -11.80 9.80 12.21
CA VAL A 169 -11.92 10.28 10.83
C VAL A 169 -10.82 9.61 10.02
N ASP A 170 -11.22 8.73 9.11
CA ASP A 170 -10.36 7.94 8.22
C ASP A 170 -10.20 8.72 6.90
N VAL A 171 -9.09 9.43 6.76
CA VAL A 171 -8.82 10.36 5.65
C VAL A 171 -8.12 9.63 4.51
N GLY A 172 -8.69 9.64 3.31
CA GLY A 172 -8.21 8.82 2.20
C GLY A 172 -8.50 7.34 2.41
N SER A 173 -9.66 7.05 2.98
CA SER A 173 -10.06 5.74 3.50
C SER A 173 -10.22 4.64 2.45
N ALA A 174 -10.19 4.96 1.16
CA ALA A 174 -10.58 4.07 0.07
C ALA A 174 -11.96 3.45 0.33
N LEU A 175 -12.04 2.12 0.52
CA LEU A 175 -13.28 1.40 0.81
C LEU A 175 -13.60 1.29 2.33
N GLY A 176 -12.86 2.01 3.19
CA GLY A 176 -13.12 2.07 4.63
C GLY A 176 -12.72 0.81 5.41
N HIS A 177 -11.81 0.00 4.87
CA HIS A 177 -11.41 -1.27 5.50
C HIS A 177 -10.90 -1.11 6.94
N GLN A 178 -10.16 -0.03 7.23
CA GLN A 178 -9.65 0.23 8.58
C GLN A 178 -10.76 0.61 9.54
N SER A 179 -11.65 1.50 9.11
CA SER A 179 -12.86 1.86 9.85
C SER A 179 -13.77 0.66 10.17
N ILE A 180 -13.97 -0.24 9.20
CA ILE A 180 -14.73 -1.49 9.40
C ILE A 180 -14.04 -2.39 10.42
N ALA A 181 -12.74 -2.64 10.25
CA ALA A 181 -11.97 -3.49 11.15
C ALA A 181 -11.93 -2.93 12.59
N LEU A 182 -11.81 -1.60 12.73
CA LEU A 182 -11.86 -0.92 14.03
C LEU A 182 -13.21 -1.14 14.73
N ARG A 183 -14.33 -0.97 14.01
CA ARG A 183 -15.67 -1.20 14.58
C ARG A 183 -15.89 -2.67 14.96
N GLN A 184 -15.39 -3.60 14.16
CA GLN A 184 -15.44 -5.04 14.47
C GLN A 184 -14.60 -5.40 15.70
N ARG A 185 -13.42 -4.77 15.86
CA ARG A 185 -12.51 -5.00 16.97
C ARG A 185 -13.02 -4.43 18.29
N PHE A 186 -13.73 -3.30 18.23
CA PHE A 186 -14.25 -2.57 19.40
C PHE A 186 -15.76 -2.28 19.23
N PRO A 187 -16.62 -3.31 19.23
CA PRO A 187 -18.06 -3.15 18.94
C PRO A 187 -18.78 -2.29 19.99
N ASP A 188 -18.31 -2.31 21.24
CA ASP A 188 -18.89 -1.55 22.36
C ASP A 188 -18.33 -0.13 22.48
N LEU A 189 -17.31 0.23 21.69
CA LEU A 189 -16.70 1.55 21.74
C LEU A 189 -17.59 2.57 21.05
N LEU A 190 -18.17 3.46 21.85
CA LEU A 190 -19.09 4.48 21.37
C LEU A 190 -18.34 5.59 20.63
N GLY A 191 -19.05 6.19 19.67
CA GLY A 191 -18.57 7.32 18.91
C GLY A 191 -18.69 7.10 17.41
N ARG A 192 -18.74 8.20 16.69
CA ARG A 192 -18.94 8.26 15.24
C ARG A 192 -17.63 7.97 14.53
N ILE A 193 -17.71 7.15 13.49
CA ILE A 193 -16.61 6.87 12.57
C ILE A 193 -17.00 7.47 11.23
N ILE A 194 -16.11 8.28 10.65
CA ILE A 194 -16.33 8.95 9.38
C ILE A 194 -15.21 8.54 8.42
N ILE A 195 -15.57 7.93 7.30
CA ILE A 195 -14.66 7.67 6.19
C ILE A 195 -14.71 8.81 5.19
N GLN A 196 -13.55 9.25 4.73
CA GLN A 196 -13.37 10.37 3.82
C GLN A 196 -12.56 9.96 2.61
N ASP A 197 -13.07 10.29 1.42
CA ASP A 197 -12.37 10.11 0.16
C ASP A 197 -12.98 11.00 -0.94
N THR A 198 -12.41 10.96 -2.13
CA THR A 198 -12.93 11.61 -3.33
C THR A 198 -14.35 11.14 -3.67
N ALA A 199 -15.09 11.96 -4.42
CA ALA A 199 -16.47 11.68 -4.80
C ALA A 199 -16.63 10.34 -5.53
N GLN A 200 -15.66 9.99 -6.38
CA GLN A 200 -15.66 8.74 -7.13
C GLN A 200 -15.55 7.52 -6.22
N VAL A 201 -14.65 7.56 -5.23
CA VAL A 201 -14.45 6.45 -4.29
C VAL A 201 -15.64 6.32 -3.35
N ILE A 202 -16.09 7.42 -2.74
CA ILE A 202 -17.25 7.41 -1.83
C ILE A 202 -18.52 6.92 -2.56
N GLY A 203 -18.68 7.23 -3.84
CA GLY A 203 -19.80 6.71 -4.65
C GLY A 203 -19.82 5.19 -4.81
N ALA A 204 -18.68 4.50 -4.61
CA ALA A 204 -18.56 3.04 -4.67
C ALA A 204 -18.67 2.35 -3.30
N VAL A 205 -18.63 3.11 -2.21
CA VAL A 205 -18.70 2.55 -0.86
C VAL A 205 -20.12 2.05 -0.57
N GLN A 206 -20.22 0.86 0.02
CA GLN A 206 -21.49 0.32 0.48
C GLN A 206 -21.89 1.00 1.80
N PRO A 207 -23.11 1.56 1.90
CA PRO A 207 -23.57 2.20 3.13
C PRO A 207 -23.54 1.24 4.32
N SER A 208 -23.07 1.73 5.47
CA SER A 208 -23.11 1.04 6.76
C SER A 208 -23.82 1.93 7.78
N HIS A 209 -24.61 1.34 8.68
CA HIS A 209 -25.30 2.10 9.72
C HIS A 209 -24.35 2.72 10.76
N ASP A 210 -23.16 2.14 10.93
CA ASP A 210 -22.23 2.52 12.01
C ASP A 210 -21.00 3.31 11.52
N ILE A 211 -20.91 3.55 10.21
CA ILE A 211 -19.82 4.26 9.54
C ILE A 211 -20.41 5.27 8.56
N GLU A 212 -20.15 6.55 8.82
CA GLU A 212 -20.59 7.65 7.96
C GLU A 212 -19.58 7.86 6.83
N SER A 213 -20.05 8.17 5.62
CA SER A 213 -19.20 8.47 4.47
C SER A 213 -19.29 9.95 4.09
N GLN A 214 -18.15 10.58 3.81
CA GLN A 214 -18.09 11.99 3.41
C GLN A 214 -17.13 12.20 2.24
N ILE A 215 -17.57 12.95 1.23
CA ILE A 215 -16.69 13.41 0.15
C ILE A 215 -15.73 14.46 0.70
N TYR A 216 -14.43 14.24 0.54
CA TYR A 216 -13.40 15.15 1.00
C TYR A 216 -12.15 15.07 0.12
N ASP A 217 -11.53 16.22 -0.11
CA ASP A 217 -10.20 16.37 -0.70
C ASP A 217 -9.26 16.87 0.39
N PHE A 218 -8.26 16.07 0.76
CA PHE A 218 -7.32 16.40 1.83
C PHE A 218 -6.42 17.60 1.56
N PHE A 219 -6.39 18.11 0.32
CA PHE A 219 -5.75 19.38 -0.01
C PHE A 219 -6.61 20.60 0.32
N THR A 220 -7.86 20.39 0.75
CA THR A 220 -8.75 21.43 1.26
C THR A 220 -8.88 21.37 2.79
N PRO A 221 -9.27 22.48 3.47
CA PRO A 221 -9.43 22.49 4.92
C PRO A 221 -10.36 21.38 5.43
N GLN A 222 -9.95 20.67 6.49
CA GLN A 222 -10.70 19.53 7.03
C GLN A 222 -12.08 19.96 7.56
N PRO A 223 -13.20 19.43 7.00
CA PRO A 223 -14.55 19.85 7.37
C PRO A 223 -15.03 19.31 8.71
N VAL A 224 -14.53 18.16 9.16
CA VAL A 224 -14.90 17.54 10.43
C VAL A 224 -14.02 18.12 11.51
N ARG A 225 -14.60 18.81 12.50
CA ARG A 225 -13.86 19.46 13.58
C ARG A 225 -13.98 18.69 14.89
N GLY A 226 -12.90 18.72 15.68
CA GLY A 226 -12.85 18.18 17.03
C GLY A 226 -12.90 16.64 17.11
N ALA A 227 -12.55 15.92 16.04
CA ALA A 227 -12.45 14.46 16.10
C ALA A 227 -11.32 14.03 17.05
N ARG A 228 -11.50 12.91 17.76
CA ARG A 228 -10.46 12.35 18.65
C ARG A 228 -9.23 11.91 17.86
N ALA A 229 -9.42 11.28 16.70
CA ALA A 229 -8.34 10.91 15.80
C ALA A 229 -8.64 11.28 14.34
N TYR A 230 -7.67 11.91 13.68
CA TYR A 230 -7.57 11.98 12.22
C TYR A 230 -6.52 10.97 11.78
N TYR A 231 -6.95 9.96 11.04
CA TYR A 231 -6.14 8.82 10.65
C TYR A 231 -5.83 8.89 9.15
N LEU A 232 -4.57 8.73 8.79
CA LEU A 232 -4.09 8.69 7.40
C LEU A 232 -3.24 7.44 7.25
N ARG A 233 -3.68 6.49 6.42
CA ARG A 233 -2.92 5.27 6.12
C ARG A 233 -2.48 5.25 4.67
N ASN A 234 -1.19 5.01 4.43
CA ASN A 234 -0.66 4.92 3.06
C ASN A 234 -1.09 6.14 2.22
N ILE A 235 -1.07 7.33 2.84
CA ILE A 235 -1.38 8.60 2.16
C ILE A 235 -0.10 9.37 1.99
N VAL A 236 0.62 9.62 3.08
CA VAL A 236 1.73 10.57 3.06
C VAL A 236 2.97 10.01 2.34
N HIS A 237 3.11 8.69 2.19
CA HIS A 237 4.12 8.10 1.32
C HIS A 237 3.89 8.32 -0.18
N ASP A 238 2.66 8.64 -0.60
CA ASP A 238 2.33 8.93 -2.00
C ASP A 238 2.70 10.37 -2.43
N TRP A 239 3.16 11.19 -1.48
CA TRP A 239 3.37 12.62 -1.70
C TRP A 239 4.75 13.09 -1.24
N ALA A 240 5.31 14.04 -1.99
CA ALA A 240 6.50 14.78 -1.56
C ALA A 240 6.20 15.66 -0.33
N ASP A 241 7.26 16.03 0.39
CA ASP A 241 7.18 16.69 1.70
C ASP A 241 6.29 17.96 1.72
N GLU A 242 6.34 18.79 0.67
CA GLU A 242 5.57 20.03 0.63
C GLU A 242 4.05 19.76 0.61
N GLN A 243 3.63 18.77 -0.18
CA GLN A 243 2.25 18.31 -0.26
C GLN A 243 1.82 17.64 1.04
N VAL A 244 2.68 16.82 1.66
CA VAL A 244 2.39 16.22 2.97
C VAL A 244 2.18 17.30 4.03
N VAL A 245 3.05 18.32 4.07
CA VAL A 245 2.87 19.45 5.00
C VAL A 245 1.54 20.17 4.78
N MET A 246 1.10 20.34 3.53
CA MET A 246 -0.20 20.93 3.22
C MET A 246 -1.36 20.06 3.72
N ILE A 247 -1.31 18.75 3.45
CA ILE A 247 -2.30 17.76 3.90
C ILE A 247 -2.43 17.81 5.43
N LEU A 248 -1.29 17.72 6.14
CA LEU A 248 -1.27 17.71 7.59
C LEU A 248 -1.76 19.04 8.18
N LYS A 249 -1.37 20.18 7.61
CA LYS A 249 -1.88 21.49 8.04
C LYS A 249 -3.39 21.59 7.93
N ASN A 250 -3.98 21.07 6.85
CA ASN A 250 -5.44 21.03 6.71
C ASN A 250 -6.12 20.23 7.84
N GLN A 251 -5.50 19.13 8.30
CA GLN A 251 -6.02 18.36 9.43
C GLN A 251 -5.87 19.10 10.76
N ILE A 252 -4.70 19.71 10.99
CA ILE A 252 -4.37 20.46 12.22
C ILE A 252 -5.40 21.55 12.50
N THR A 253 -5.87 22.27 11.46
CA THR A 253 -6.86 23.35 11.63
C THR A 253 -8.22 22.89 12.18
N ALA A 254 -8.50 21.59 12.13
CA ALA A 254 -9.74 21.01 12.64
C ALA A 254 -9.56 20.29 13.99
N MET A 255 -8.34 20.22 14.51
CA MET A 255 -8.04 19.55 15.77
C MET A 255 -8.54 20.33 16.99
N SER A 256 -8.93 19.58 18.03
CA SER A 256 -9.14 20.06 19.39
C SER A 256 -7.94 19.71 20.27
N GLU A 257 -7.93 20.14 21.53
CA GLU A 257 -6.84 19.80 22.48
C GLU A 257 -6.69 18.29 22.71
N ASP A 258 -7.79 17.55 22.55
CA ASP A 258 -7.84 16.11 22.72
C ASP A 258 -7.57 15.32 21.43
N SER A 259 -7.44 16.01 20.30
CA SER A 259 -7.23 15.37 19.01
C SER A 259 -5.80 14.83 18.86
N VAL A 260 -5.67 13.72 18.14
CA VAL A 260 -4.39 13.21 17.63
C VAL A 260 -4.44 13.05 16.11
N ILE A 261 -3.27 13.13 15.48
CA ILE A 261 -3.07 12.59 14.13
C ILE A 261 -2.44 11.21 14.27
N LEU A 262 -3.01 10.24 13.56
CA LEU A 262 -2.52 8.88 13.47
C LEU A 262 -2.04 8.65 12.04
N LEU A 263 -0.73 8.50 11.83
CA LEU A 263 -0.14 8.20 10.52
C LEU A 263 0.24 6.72 10.51
N ASP A 264 -0.44 5.94 9.69
CA ASP A 264 -0.20 4.51 9.54
C ASP A 264 0.57 4.27 8.25
N ASP A 265 1.89 4.15 8.39
CA ASP A 265 2.81 4.10 7.26
C ASP A 265 4.15 3.46 7.67
N MET A 266 5.05 3.25 6.72
CA MET A 266 6.36 2.67 7.00
C MET A 266 7.28 3.68 7.69
N VAL A 267 7.97 3.24 8.75
CA VAL A 267 9.02 4.04 9.40
C VAL A 267 10.32 3.28 9.28
N LEU A 268 11.13 3.66 8.30
CA LEU A 268 12.34 2.91 7.96
C LEU A 268 13.46 3.15 8.98
N PRO A 269 14.21 2.11 9.35
CA PRO A 269 15.46 2.29 10.06
C PRO A 269 16.52 2.87 9.11
N GLU A 270 17.45 3.66 9.65
CA GLU A 270 18.56 4.25 8.90
C GLU A 270 19.54 3.20 8.30
N LYS A 271 19.48 1.96 8.81
CA LYS A 271 20.27 0.83 8.35
C LYS A 271 19.43 -0.42 8.37
N ASP A 272 19.81 -1.38 7.52
CA ASP A 272 19.23 -2.72 7.51
C ASP A 272 17.70 -2.71 7.27
N SER A 273 17.19 -1.73 6.50
CA SER A 273 15.76 -1.61 6.19
C SER A 273 15.26 -2.87 5.47
N PRO A 274 14.04 -3.35 5.78
CA PRO A 274 13.48 -4.53 5.15
C PRO A 274 13.44 -4.38 3.62
N TRP A 275 13.86 -5.43 2.91
CA TRP A 275 13.97 -5.37 1.45
C TRP A 275 12.62 -5.02 0.77
N ARG A 276 11.48 -5.46 1.34
CA ARG A 276 10.15 -5.15 0.80
C ARG A 276 9.84 -3.68 0.91
N ALA A 277 10.18 -3.06 2.04
CA ALA A 277 10.02 -1.62 2.21
C ALA A 277 10.90 -0.83 1.22
N THR A 278 12.15 -1.25 1.02
CA THR A 278 13.03 -0.59 0.02
C THR A 278 12.53 -0.77 -1.42
N GLN A 279 11.88 -1.89 -1.72
CA GLN A 279 11.24 -2.11 -3.02
C GLN A 279 10.01 -1.20 -3.22
N LEU A 280 9.23 -1.00 -2.15
CA LEU A 280 8.08 -0.09 -2.16
C LEU A 280 8.52 1.36 -2.28
N ASP A 281 9.61 1.77 -1.63
CA ASP A 281 10.22 3.10 -1.83
C ASP A 281 10.57 3.35 -3.30
N MET A 282 11.19 2.38 -3.97
CA MET A 282 11.46 2.48 -5.41
C MET A 282 10.17 2.52 -6.24
N THR A 283 9.07 1.96 -5.73
CA THR A 283 7.75 2.09 -6.36
C THR A 283 7.19 3.51 -6.19
N MET A 284 7.33 4.12 -5.00
CA MET A 284 6.94 5.51 -4.75
C MET A 284 7.74 6.47 -5.63
N LEU A 285 9.05 6.24 -5.78
CA LEU A 285 9.91 7.00 -6.70
C LEU A 285 9.42 6.87 -8.15
N ALA A 286 9.24 5.64 -8.62
CA ALA A 286 8.91 5.38 -10.01
C ALA A 286 7.51 5.84 -10.39
N ALA A 287 6.53 5.67 -9.49
CA ALA A 287 5.14 5.97 -9.77
C ALA A 287 4.76 7.41 -9.41
N LEU A 288 5.19 7.93 -8.26
CA LEU A 288 4.54 9.08 -7.61
C LEU A 288 5.46 10.29 -7.39
N ALA A 289 6.76 10.17 -7.71
CA ALA A 289 7.76 11.16 -7.28
C ALA A 289 7.69 11.42 -5.76
N ALA A 290 7.53 10.33 -5.00
CA ALA A 290 7.42 10.31 -3.56
C ALA A 290 8.37 9.27 -2.96
N MET A 291 8.28 9.03 -1.65
CA MET A 291 9.23 8.18 -0.93
C MET A 291 8.66 7.59 0.36
N GLU A 292 9.21 6.45 0.74
CA GLU A 292 9.16 5.96 2.11
C GLU A 292 10.17 6.74 2.97
N ARG A 293 9.86 6.91 4.26
CA ARG A 293 10.63 7.81 5.13
C ARG A 293 11.27 7.09 6.29
N SER A 294 12.51 7.46 6.61
CA SER A 294 13.17 7.04 7.83
C SER A 294 12.60 7.77 9.05
N GLU A 295 12.84 7.24 10.26
CA GLU A 295 12.42 7.91 11.49
C GLU A 295 12.92 9.37 11.59
N THR A 296 14.15 9.65 11.17
CA THR A 296 14.69 11.03 11.19
C THR A 296 13.97 11.94 10.21
N GLN A 297 13.60 11.43 9.03
CA GLN A 297 12.80 12.15 8.04
C GLN A 297 11.37 12.39 8.51
N TRP A 298 10.75 11.41 9.19
CA TRP A 298 9.44 11.58 9.83
C TRP A 298 9.45 12.71 10.86
N HIS A 299 10.45 12.74 11.75
CA HIS A 299 10.59 13.84 12.71
C HIS A 299 10.72 15.19 12.01
N ALA A 300 11.60 15.30 11.01
CA ALA A 300 11.80 16.54 10.27
C ALA A 300 10.55 17.01 9.49
N LEU A 301 9.80 16.07 8.91
CA LEU A 301 8.57 16.36 8.18
C LEU A 301 7.46 16.86 9.11
N LEU A 302 7.24 16.18 10.22
CA LEU A 302 6.20 16.55 11.18
C LEU A 302 6.54 17.87 11.88
N GLU A 303 7.82 18.14 12.15
CA GLU A 303 8.31 19.44 12.61
C GLU A 303 7.88 20.57 11.66
N LYS A 304 8.11 20.42 10.35
CA LYS A 304 7.72 21.42 9.32
C LYS A 304 6.20 21.65 9.28
N ALA A 305 5.41 20.63 9.62
CA ALA A 305 3.95 20.73 9.70
C ALA A 305 3.47 21.36 11.02
N GLY A 306 4.34 21.57 12.01
CA GLY A 306 3.97 22.07 13.34
C GLY A 306 3.48 20.97 14.28
N LEU A 307 3.88 19.72 14.04
CA LEU A 307 3.55 18.55 14.84
C LEU A 307 4.77 18.04 15.60
N GLU A 308 4.53 17.36 16.71
CA GLU A 308 5.51 16.54 17.40
C GLU A 308 5.05 15.08 17.44
N ILE A 309 6.01 14.16 17.28
CA ILE A 309 5.76 12.73 17.46
C ILE A 309 5.67 12.45 18.95
N VAL A 310 4.52 11.94 19.38
CA VAL A 310 4.31 11.45 20.75
C VAL A 310 4.99 10.09 20.92
N LYS A 311 4.74 9.18 19.97
CA LYS A 311 5.32 7.84 19.94
C LYS A 311 5.07 7.16 18.59
N ILE A 312 5.96 6.22 18.25
CA ILE A 312 5.86 5.33 17.09
C ILE A 312 5.67 3.91 17.61
N TRP A 313 4.70 3.17 17.05
CA TRP A 313 4.52 1.75 17.32
C TRP A 313 4.63 0.96 16.03
N LYS A 314 5.71 0.19 15.90
CA LYS A 314 5.87 -0.78 14.83
C LYS A 314 4.95 -1.99 15.03
N TYR A 315 4.33 -2.48 13.95
CA TYR A 315 3.44 -3.64 13.98
C TYR A 315 3.71 -4.72 12.93
N THR A 316 4.60 -4.49 11.94
CA THR A 316 5.09 -5.54 11.04
C THR A 316 6.62 -5.60 11.00
N GLU A 317 7.18 -6.77 10.66
CA GLU A 317 8.63 -6.94 10.45
C GLU A 317 8.99 -6.93 8.95
N GLU A 318 8.00 -7.21 8.09
CA GLU A 318 8.18 -7.32 6.65
C GLU A 318 8.50 -5.99 5.98
N CYS A 319 7.89 -4.91 6.48
CA CYS A 319 8.00 -3.57 5.92
C CYS A 319 8.26 -2.47 6.97
N ASP A 320 8.34 -2.84 8.26
CA ASP A 320 8.36 -1.90 9.38
C ASP A 320 7.15 -0.94 9.41
N ASP A 321 5.96 -1.47 9.06
CA ASP A 321 4.73 -0.69 9.17
C ASP A 321 4.52 -0.26 10.61
N SER A 322 4.18 1.02 10.76
CA SER A 322 4.14 1.68 12.05
C SER A 322 2.97 2.64 12.13
N ILE A 323 2.43 2.79 13.34
CA ILE A 323 1.50 3.87 13.65
C ILE A 323 2.24 4.96 14.41
N VAL A 324 2.40 6.10 13.75
CA VAL A 324 3.00 7.32 14.30
C VAL A 324 1.88 8.17 14.89
N VAL A 325 1.93 8.40 16.20
CA VAL A 325 0.98 9.30 16.88
C VAL A 325 1.61 10.65 17.01
N ALA A 326 0.97 11.65 16.41
CA ALA A 326 1.43 13.02 16.39
C ALA A 326 0.40 13.97 17.00
N LYS A 327 0.89 15.06 17.59
CA LYS A 327 0.08 16.15 18.14
C LYS A 327 0.62 17.52 17.70
N PRO A 328 -0.20 18.57 17.64
CA PRO A 328 0.28 19.92 17.42
C PRO A 328 1.31 20.30 18.49
N LYS A 329 2.42 20.89 18.06
CA LYS A 329 3.39 21.45 18.99
C LYS A 329 2.73 22.55 19.79
N LYS A 330 2.87 22.47 21.12
CA LYS A 330 2.52 23.60 21.99
C LYS A 330 3.50 24.73 21.67
N VAL A 331 2.97 25.87 21.21
CA VAL A 331 3.76 27.09 21.11
C VAL A 331 4.15 27.49 22.53
N ALA A 332 5.45 27.46 22.82
CA ALA A 332 6.01 27.79 24.14
C ALA A 332 5.85 29.27 24.48
#